data_AF-A0A942GSZ9-F1
#
_entry.id   AF-A0A942GSZ9-F1
#
_cell.length_a   1.000
_cell.length_b   1.000
_cell.length_c   1.000
_cell.angle_alpha   90.00
_cell.angle_beta   90.00
_cell.angle_gamma   90.00
#
_symmetry.space_group_name_H-M   'P 1'
#
loop_
_entity.id
_entity.type
_entity.pdbx_description
1 polymer ?
#
loop_
_entity_poly.entity_id
_entity_poly.type
_entity_poly.pdbx_seq_one_letter_code
_entity_poly.pdbx_strand_id
1 'polypeptide(L)'
;MGKRMFVVEARRLLPLLFLLVLLVSLSIYDTFRTSPTVAPREVATGNEVNFTIADKGERKERPIFRLAEDPEGWAEVANAWGIALPQYPFQPRHEVALFALHAEVQDVQVAATGEQDLEVRVKVGTKRDHFQVVMLPVKDVLLESGQTTWTFADRRGAVLEQFTVGGKEEAAAEQVPKK
;
A
#
# COMPACT_ATOMS: atom_id res chain seq x y z
N MET A 1 11.18 -29.88 -63.17
CA MET A 1 12.40 -30.55 -62.68
C MET A 1 12.64 -30.06 -61.25
N GLY A 2 12.05 -30.69 -60.22
CA GLY A 2 12.05 -30.08 -58.87
C GLY A 2 11.60 -30.99 -57.71
N LYS A 3 10.79 -32.02 -57.97
CA LYS A 3 10.35 -32.95 -56.91
C LYS A 3 11.43 -33.92 -56.40
N ARG A 4 12.46 -34.23 -57.21
CA ARG A 4 13.50 -35.21 -56.84
C ARG A 4 14.64 -34.62 -56.00
N MET A 5 14.91 -33.31 -56.06
CA MET A 5 15.90 -32.66 -55.18
C MET A 5 15.38 -32.52 -53.74
N PHE A 6 14.11 -32.13 -53.58
CA PHE A 6 13.49 -31.96 -52.25
C PHE A 6 13.49 -33.23 -51.40
N VAL A 7 13.27 -34.40 -52.02
CA VAL A 7 13.24 -35.69 -51.30
C VAL A 7 14.64 -36.09 -50.82
N VAL A 8 15.69 -35.73 -51.56
CA VAL A 8 17.08 -36.04 -51.19
C VAL A 8 17.58 -35.11 -50.08
N GLU A 9 17.22 -33.83 -50.10
CA GLU A 9 17.54 -32.90 -49.01
C GLU A 9 16.74 -33.20 -47.73
N ALA A 10 15.45 -33.51 -47.83
CA ALA A 10 14.62 -33.85 -46.67
C ALA A 10 15.15 -35.09 -45.91
N ARG A 11 15.67 -36.09 -46.63
CA ARG A 11 16.31 -37.27 -46.01
C ARG A 11 17.62 -36.92 -45.28
N ARG A 12 18.34 -35.89 -45.72
CA ARG A 12 19.56 -35.37 -45.05
C ARG A 12 19.23 -34.44 -43.88
N LEU A 13 18.06 -33.80 -43.90
CA LEU A 13 17.57 -32.94 -42.81
C LEU A 13 16.95 -33.72 -41.65
N LEU A 14 16.46 -34.93 -41.89
CA LEU A 14 15.90 -35.80 -40.84
C LEU A 14 16.86 -36.04 -39.65
N PRO A 15 18.15 -36.41 -39.84
CA PRO A 15 19.07 -36.58 -38.72
C PRO A 15 19.38 -35.26 -38.00
N LEU A 16 19.40 -34.12 -38.72
CA LEU A 16 19.59 -32.79 -38.11
C LEU A 16 18.39 -32.37 -37.27
N LEU A 17 17.17 -32.62 -37.75
CA LEU A 17 15.93 -32.39 -36.99
C LEU A 17 15.87 -33.29 -35.76
N PHE A 18 16.26 -34.55 -35.89
CA PHE A 18 16.33 -35.47 -34.75
C PHE A 18 17.33 -34.96 -33.70
N LEU A 19 18.52 -34.52 -34.13
CA LEU A 19 19.52 -33.93 -33.25
C LEU A 19 19.01 -32.65 -32.57
N LEU A 20 18.32 -31.78 -33.31
CA LEU A 20 17.70 -30.56 -32.78
C LEU A 20 16.68 -30.88 -31.69
N VAL A 21 15.78 -31.83 -31.94
CA VAL A 21 14.78 -32.28 -30.96
C VAL A 21 15.45 -32.84 -29.71
N LEU A 22 16.54 -33.59 -29.88
CA LEU A 22 17.31 -34.16 -28.78
C LEU A 22 18.00 -33.05 -27.96
N LEU A 23 18.54 -32.03 -28.62
CA LEU A 23 19.17 -30.87 -27.97
C LEU A 23 18.16 -30.02 -27.20
N VAL A 24 17.00 -29.75 -27.78
CA VAL A 24 15.91 -28.99 -27.13
C VAL A 24 15.36 -29.77 -25.94
N SER A 25 15.16 -31.08 -26.10
CA SER A 25 14.71 -31.95 -25.01
C SER A 25 15.72 -31.98 -23.85
N LEU A 26 17.02 -32.04 -24.16
CA LEU A 26 18.08 -31.97 -23.16
C LEU A 26 18.14 -30.59 -22.47
N SER A 27 17.96 -29.50 -23.22
CA SER A 27 17.94 -28.14 -22.66
C SER A 27 16.74 -27.92 -21.73
N ILE A 28 15.56 -28.43 -22.09
CA ILE A 28 14.38 -28.40 -21.23
C ILE A 28 14.61 -29.28 -19.99
N TYR A 29 15.17 -30.48 -20.16
CA TYR A 29 15.51 -31.36 -19.06
C TYR A 29 16.52 -30.72 -18.09
N ASP A 30 17.53 -30.02 -18.62
CA ASP A 30 18.51 -29.28 -17.83
C ASP A 30 17.85 -28.12 -17.09
N THR A 31 16.95 -27.37 -17.76
CA THR A 31 16.16 -26.28 -17.14
C THR A 31 15.29 -26.77 -15.98
N PHE A 32 14.68 -27.95 -16.10
CA PHE A 32 13.89 -28.56 -15.01
C PHE A 32 14.75 -29.16 -13.89
N ARG A 33 16.01 -29.54 -14.19
CA ARG A 33 16.97 -30.09 -13.21
C ARG A 33 17.78 -28.99 -12.51
N THR A 34 17.93 -27.82 -13.11
CA THR A 34 18.30 -26.58 -12.42
C THR A 34 17.13 -26.09 -11.58
N SER A 35 16.74 -26.87 -10.57
CA SER A 35 16.38 -26.24 -9.31
C SER A 35 17.54 -25.32 -8.93
N PRO A 36 17.29 -24.11 -8.40
CA PRO A 36 18.38 -23.32 -7.86
C PRO A 36 19.10 -24.25 -6.88
N THR A 37 20.35 -24.60 -7.20
CA THR A 37 21.24 -25.22 -6.24
C THR A 37 21.44 -24.11 -5.22
N VAL A 38 20.55 -24.06 -4.23
CA VAL A 38 20.80 -23.39 -2.98
C VAL A 38 22.07 -24.08 -2.51
N ALA A 39 23.20 -23.39 -2.67
CA ALA A 39 24.47 -23.83 -2.12
C ALA A 39 24.19 -24.36 -0.70
N PRO A 40 24.74 -25.53 -0.29
CA PRO A 40 24.71 -25.90 1.11
C PRO A 40 25.27 -24.70 1.85
N ARG A 41 24.39 -24.05 2.63
CA ARG A 41 24.72 -22.85 3.38
C ARG A 41 25.99 -23.21 4.14
N GLU A 42 27.07 -22.49 3.84
CA GLU A 42 28.32 -22.63 4.56
C GLU A 42 28.00 -22.68 6.05
N VAL A 43 28.55 -23.70 6.71
CA VAL A 43 28.52 -23.98 8.13
C VAL A 43 28.21 -22.70 8.91
N ALA A 44 26.98 -22.62 9.45
CA ALA A 44 26.56 -21.55 10.34
C ALA A 44 27.54 -21.53 11.52
N THR A 45 28.49 -20.63 11.44
CA THR A 45 29.53 -20.47 12.44
C THR A 45 28.99 -19.50 13.48
N GLY A 46 28.73 -20.01 14.68
CA GLY A 46 28.52 -19.21 15.89
C GLY A 46 27.06 -18.96 16.27
N ASN A 47 26.64 -19.64 17.34
CA ASN A 47 25.44 -19.37 18.16
C ASN A 47 24.08 -19.47 17.45
N GLU A 48 23.74 -20.65 16.92
CA GLU A 48 22.35 -20.94 16.56
C GLU A 48 21.50 -21.24 17.79
N VAL A 49 20.49 -20.40 18.00
CA VAL A 49 19.48 -20.58 19.05
C VAL A 49 18.34 -21.43 18.49
N ASN A 50 18.11 -22.60 19.10
CA ASN A 50 16.92 -23.40 18.83
C ASN A 50 15.70 -22.73 19.47
N PHE A 51 14.69 -22.38 18.66
CA PHE A 51 13.44 -21.81 19.13
C PHE A 51 12.25 -22.66 18.65
N THR A 52 11.18 -22.66 19.45
CA THR A 52 9.88 -23.23 19.08
C THR A 52 8.87 -22.11 19.02
N ILE A 53 8.15 -22.01 17.90
CA ILE A 53 7.08 -21.02 17.75
C ILE A 53 5.87 -21.53 18.54
N ALA A 54 5.53 -20.84 19.62
CA ALA A 54 4.40 -21.21 20.47
C ALA A 54 3.04 -20.96 19.82
N ASP A 55 2.94 -19.93 18.97
CA ASP A 55 1.72 -19.55 18.26
C ASP A 55 2.04 -18.63 17.07
N LYS A 56 1.13 -18.53 16.09
CA LYS A 56 1.20 -17.59 14.97
C LYS A 56 -0.20 -17.08 14.63
N GLY A 57 -0.35 -15.76 14.53
CA GLY A 57 -1.60 -15.10 14.15
C GLY A 57 -1.40 -13.80 13.39
N GLU A 58 -2.51 -13.24 12.89
CA GLU A 58 -2.56 -11.93 12.25
C GLU A 58 -3.44 -10.97 13.06
N ARG A 59 -2.92 -9.77 13.34
CA ARG A 59 -3.72 -8.70 13.94
C ARG A 59 -4.40 -7.92 12.82
N LYS A 60 -5.73 -7.83 12.89
CA LYS A 60 -6.50 -6.86 12.10
C LYS A 60 -6.42 -5.52 12.82
N GLU A 61 -5.43 -4.72 12.43
CA GLU A 61 -5.32 -3.35 12.90
C GLU A 61 -6.35 -2.48 12.19
N ARG A 62 -7.03 -1.63 12.96
CA ARG A 62 -7.98 -0.67 12.42
C ARG A 62 -7.20 0.51 11.83
N PRO A 63 -7.60 1.04 10.67
CA PRO A 63 -7.07 2.30 10.18
C PRO A 63 -7.19 3.42 11.22
N ILE A 64 -6.20 4.29 11.26
CA ILE A 64 -6.18 5.48 12.13
C ILE A 64 -5.86 6.69 11.25
N PHE A 65 -6.64 7.76 11.41
CA PHE A 65 -6.48 8.99 10.64
C PHE A 65 -6.17 10.19 11.53
N ARG A 66 -5.30 11.07 11.05
CA ARG A 66 -4.97 12.35 11.68
C ARG A 66 -4.79 13.43 10.61
N LEU A 67 -5.19 14.65 10.93
CA LEU A 67 -4.88 15.83 10.12
C LEU A 67 -3.85 16.67 10.84
N ALA A 68 -2.94 17.27 10.07
CA ALA A 68 -2.09 18.34 10.55
C ALA A 68 -2.33 19.59 9.69
N GLU A 69 -2.84 20.63 10.35
CA GLU A 69 -3.10 21.95 9.77
C GLU A 69 -1.92 22.91 9.98
N ASP A 70 -0.99 22.58 10.88
CA ASP A 70 0.14 23.40 11.25
C ASP A 70 1.45 22.57 11.43
N PRO A 71 2.62 23.23 11.53
CA PRO A 71 3.89 22.52 11.65
C PRO A 71 4.03 21.72 12.95
N GLU A 72 3.31 22.11 14.00
CA GLU A 72 3.33 21.43 15.29
C GLU A 72 2.60 20.09 15.16
N GLY A 73 1.36 20.08 14.66
CA GLY A 73 0.60 18.87 14.35
C GLY A 73 1.34 17.95 13.37
N TRP A 74 2.05 18.50 12.39
CA TRP A 74 2.87 17.73 11.44
C TRP A 74 3.97 16.95 12.16
N ALA A 75 4.68 17.60 13.09
CA ALA A 75 5.73 16.97 13.89
C ALA A 75 5.17 16.04 14.97
N GLU A 76 4.06 16.41 15.60
CA GLU A 76 3.41 15.63 16.66
C GLU A 76 2.92 14.28 16.14
N VAL A 77 2.23 14.25 15.00
CA VAL A 77 1.75 12.97 14.43
C VAL A 77 2.92 12.07 14.07
N ALA A 78 4.00 12.63 13.53
CA ALA A 78 5.20 11.88 13.21
C ALA A 78 5.88 11.28 14.45
N ASN A 79 6.04 12.08 15.50
CA ASN A 79 6.60 11.64 16.77
C ASN A 79 5.72 10.58 17.45
N ALA A 80 4.39 10.80 17.47
CA ALA A 80 3.43 9.88 18.07
C ALA A 80 3.43 8.51 17.38
N TRP A 81 3.63 8.48 16.06
CA TRP A 81 3.67 7.23 15.29
C TRP A 81 5.09 6.69 15.10
N GLY A 82 6.12 7.39 15.56
CA GLY A 82 7.52 7.01 15.39
C GLY A 82 7.96 6.92 13.94
N ILE A 83 7.37 7.73 13.05
CA ILE A 83 7.67 7.72 11.61
C ILE A 83 8.65 8.84 11.24
N ALA A 84 9.55 8.55 10.30
CA ALA A 84 10.41 9.55 9.70
C ALA A 84 9.65 10.27 8.57
N LEU A 85 9.48 11.59 8.71
CA LEU A 85 8.87 12.42 7.67
C LEU A 85 9.85 12.66 6.52
N PRO A 86 9.34 12.82 5.28
CA PRO A 86 10.19 13.23 4.17
C PRO A 86 10.78 14.63 4.41
N GLN A 87 11.90 14.93 3.76
CA GLN A 87 12.40 16.31 3.67
C GLN A 87 11.51 17.13 2.72
N TYR A 88 10.27 17.36 3.15
CA TYR A 88 9.25 18.09 2.43
C TYR A 88 8.99 19.44 3.12
N PRO A 89 9.02 20.57 2.40
CA PRO A 89 8.76 21.87 2.99
C PRO A 89 7.25 22.07 3.16
N PHE A 90 6.67 21.50 4.21
CA PHE A 90 5.25 21.61 4.51
C PHE A 90 4.82 23.09 4.62
N GLN A 91 3.74 23.46 3.92
CA GLN A 91 3.22 24.82 3.88
C GLN A 91 1.80 24.90 4.47
N PRO A 92 1.65 25.11 5.79
CA PRO A 92 0.36 25.17 6.49
C PRO A 92 -0.67 26.12 5.88
N ARG A 93 -0.22 27.19 5.22
CA ARG A 93 -1.10 28.19 4.59
C ARG A 93 -1.75 27.71 3.29
N HIS A 94 -1.17 26.70 2.66
CA HIS A 94 -1.60 26.22 1.34
C HIS A 94 -2.01 24.76 1.37
N GLU A 95 -1.53 23.99 2.34
CA GLU A 95 -1.69 22.55 2.40
C GLU A 95 -2.05 22.08 3.81
N VAL A 96 -2.90 21.06 3.87
CA VAL A 96 -3.17 20.23 5.04
C VAL A 96 -2.55 18.88 4.79
N ALA A 97 -1.94 18.30 5.82
CA ALA A 97 -1.45 16.93 5.74
C ALA A 97 -2.48 15.96 6.31
N LEU A 98 -2.90 14.99 5.50
CA LEU A 98 -3.66 13.84 5.93
C LEU A 98 -2.71 12.66 6.18
N PHE A 99 -2.66 12.22 7.42
CA PHE A 99 -1.93 11.06 7.87
C PHE A 99 -2.88 9.86 7.99
N ALA A 100 -2.55 8.78 7.30
CA ALA A 100 -3.27 7.51 7.35
C ALA A 100 -2.33 6.38 7.81
N LEU A 101 -2.65 5.74 8.92
CA LEU A 101 -1.96 4.56 9.44
C LEU A 101 -2.83 3.30 9.25
N HIS A 102 -2.19 2.19 8.94
CA HIS A 102 -2.82 0.92 8.56
C HIS A 102 -3.80 1.03 7.38
N ALA A 103 -3.60 2.06 6.55
CA ALA A 103 -4.45 2.37 5.42
C ALA A 103 -3.67 3.06 4.30
N GLU A 104 -4.29 3.04 3.13
CA GLU A 104 -3.87 3.72 1.92
C GLU A 104 -5.05 4.54 1.39
N VAL A 105 -4.85 5.84 1.23
CA VAL A 105 -5.81 6.77 0.65
C VAL A 105 -5.86 6.52 -0.86
N GLN A 106 -7.06 6.19 -1.35
CA GLN A 106 -7.30 5.89 -2.76
C GLN A 106 -7.92 7.04 -3.51
N ASP A 107 -8.79 7.79 -2.83
CA ASP A 107 -9.52 8.89 -3.44
C ASP A 107 -9.94 9.89 -2.36
N VAL A 108 -10.04 11.17 -2.76
CA VAL A 108 -10.51 12.26 -1.91
C VAL A 108 -11.52 13.05 -2.72
N GLN A 109 -12.76 13.09 -2.23
CA GLN A 109 -13.86 13.80 -2.84
C GLN A 109 -14.32 14.90 -1.92
N VAL A 110 -14.59 16.06 -2.50
CA VAL A 110 -15.09 17.21 -1.77
C VAL A 110 -16.47 17.55 -2.30
N ALA A 111 -17.42 17.71 -1.40
CA ALA A 111 -18.78 18.14 -1.70
C ALA A 111 -19.16 19.31 -0.79
N ALA A 112 -19.65 20.40 -1.38
CA ALA A 112 -20.27 21.47 -0.62
C ALA A 112 -21.70 21.04 -0.24
N THR A 113 -21.99 20.97 1.05
CA THR A 113 -23.30 20.56 1.59
C THR A 113 -24.15 21.78 1.96
N GLY A 114 -23.53 22.94 2.15
CA GLY A 114 -24.17 24.23 2.40
C GLY A 114 -23.22 25.40 2.13
N GLU A 115 -23.66 26.63 2.41
CA GLU A 115 -22.86 27.84 2.18
C GLU A 115 -21.66 27.96 3.15
N GLN A 116 -21.71 27.27 4.29
CA GLN A 116 -20.65 27.21 5.31
C GLN A 116 -20.31 25.76 5.74
N ASP A 117 -20.77 24.77 4.98
CA ASP A 117 -20.56 23.35 5.31
C ASP A 117 -19.89 22.62 4.14
N LEU A 118 -18.72 22.05 4.40
CA LEU A 118 -17.96 21.25 3.46
C LEU A 118 -17.87 19.80 3.94
N GLU A 119 -18.18 18.84 3.08
CA GLU A 119 -17.93 17.43 3.33
C GLU A 119 -16.71 16.97 2.52
N VAL A 120 -15.69 16.47 3.22
CA VAL A 120 -14.53 15.83 2.62
C VAL A 120 -14.63 14.32 2.84
N ARG A 121 -14.88 13.58 1.77
CA ARG A 121 -14.99 12.13 1.80
C ARG A 121 -13.71 11.48 1.30
N VAL A 122 -13.05 10.74 2.19
CA VAL A 122 -11.79 10.05 1.91
C VAL A 122 -12.06 8.56 1.76
N LYS A 123 -11.77 8.02 0.57
CA LYS A 123 -11.86 6.58 0.32
C LYS A 123 -10.54 5.91 0.66
N VAL A 124 -10.59 4.90 1.51
CA VAL A 124 -9.41 4.22 2.02
C VAL A 124 -9.43 2.71 1.77
N GLY A 125 -8.25 2.14 1.56
CA GLY A 125 -8.01 0.70 1.62
C GLY A 125 -7.19 0.34 2.84
N THR A 126 -7.65 -0.62 3.64
CA THR A 126 -6.87 -1.14 4.76
C THR A 126 -5.61 -1.84 4.26
N LYS A 127 -4.46 -1.51 4.85
CA LYS A 127 -3.16 -2.09 4.53
C LYS A 127 -2.35 -2.21 5.81
N ARG A 128 -2.01 -3.44 6.19
CA ARG A 128 -1.31 -3.72 7.45
C ARG A 128 0.08 -3.09 7.45
N ASP A 129 0.48 -2.56 8.61
CA ASP A 129 1.82 -1.98 8.83
C ASP A 129 2.26 -1.01 7.72
N HIS A 130 1.36 -0.08 7.39
CA HIS A 130 1.57 0.89 6.33
C HIS A 130 1.13 2.26 6.82
N PHE A 131 1.90 3.29 6.47
CA PHE A 131 1.48 4.67 6.63
C PHE A 131 1.54 5.39 5.28
N GLN A 132 0.68 6.39 5.12
CA GLN A 132 0.69 7.29 4.00
C GLN A 132 0.41 8.71 4.49
N VAL A 133 1.17 9.65 3.95
CA VAL A 133 0.96 11.08 4.18
C VAL A 133 0.54 11.69 2.86
N VAL A 134 -0.62 12.34 2.82
CA VAL A 134 -1.20 12.96 1.63
C VAL A 134 -1.30 14.46 1.88
N MET A 135 -0.76 15.25 0.95
CA MET A 135 -0.87 16.71 0.98
C MET A 135 -2.12 17.13 0.21
N LEU A 136 -3.00 17.89 0.85
CA LEU A 136 -4.25 18.36 0.28
C LEU A 136 -4.29 19.89 0.29
N PRO A 137 -4.69 20.57 -0.81
CA PRO A 137 -4.76 22.02 -0.83
C PRO A 137 -5.82 22.56 0.14
N VAL A 138 -5.43 23.44 1.08
CA VAL A 138 -6.32 24.03 2.11
C VAL A 138 -7.58 24.61 1.47
N LYS A 139 -7.43 25.36 0.38
CA LYS A 139 -8.53 26.00 -0.37
C LYS A 139 -9.63 25.03 -0.85
N ASP A 140 -9.29 23.75 -1.01
CA ASP A 140 -10.19 22.74 -1.56
C ASP A 140 -10.80 21.88 -0.44
N VAL A 141 -10.17 21.82 0.75
CA VAL A 141 -10.55 20.88 1.82
C VAL A 141 -10.87 21.54 3.15
N LEU A 142 -10.75 22.85 3.28
CA LEU A 142 -11.11 23.61 4.48
C LEU A 142 -11.84 24.90 4.08
N LEU A 143 -12.84 25.26 4.87
CA LEU A 143 -13.50 26.56 4.79
C LEU A 143 -12.81 27.56 5.72
N GLU A 144 -12.57 28.78 5.23
CA GLU A 144 -12.06 29.89 6.07
C GLU A 144 -13.08 30.31 7.15
N SER A 145 -14.36 30.08 6.90
CA SER A 145 -15.46 30.38 7.82
C SER A 145 -16.57 29.35 7.63
N GLY A 146 -16.60 28.34 8.49
CA GLY A 146 -17.56 27.24 8.41
C GLY A 146 -17.09 25.98 9.12
N GLN A 147 -17.79 24.88 8.87
CA GLN A 147 -17.42 23.55 9.35
C GLN A 147 -17.04 22.64 8.19
N THR A 148 -15.99 21.85 8.38
CA THR A 148 -15.56 20.82 7.44
C THR A 148 -15.72 19.45 8.11
N THR A 149 -16.60 18.63 7.57
CA THR A 149 -16.80 17.26 8.04
C THR A 149 -15.96 16.29 7.21
N TRP A 150 -15.02 15.61 7.86
CA TRP A 150 -14.19 14.59 7.24
C TRP A 150 -14.80 13.22 7.47
N THR A 151 -15.10 12.49 6.40
CA THR A 151 -15.67 11.14 6.44
C THR A 151 -14.72 10.16 5.77
N PHE A 152 -14.17 9.22 6.54
CA PHE A 152 -13.29 8.17 6.05
C PHE A 152 -14.11 6.91 5.80
N ALA A 153 -14.13 6.44 4.55
CA ALA A 153 -14.93 5.29 4.16
C ALA A 153 -14.09 4.21 3.47
N ASP A 154 -14.42 2.95 3.72
CA ASP A 154 -13.79 1.83 3.04
C ASP A 154 -14.22 1.74 1.56
N ARG A 155 -13.66 0.75 0.84
CA ARG A 155 -14.01 0.52 -0.58
C ARG A 155 -15.50 0.21 -0.82
N ARG A 156 -16.22 -0.26 0.20
CA ARG A 156 -17.65 -0.60 0.16
C ARG A 156 -18.53 0.58 0.57
N GLY A 157 -17.94 1.70 0.97
CA GLY A 157 -18.65 2.89 1.44
C GLY A 157 -19.03 2.82 2.92
N ALA A 158 -18.54 1.85 3.68
CA ALA A 158 -18.74 1.81 5.12
C ALA A 158 -17.86 2.86 5.80
N VAL A 159 -18.48 3.73 6.61
CA VAL A 159 -17.76 4.76 7.37
C VAL A 159 -16.92 4.09 8.45
N LEU A 160 -15.63 4.40 8.45
CA LEU A 160 -14.65 3.91 9.41
C LEU A 160 -14.43 4.92 10.53
N GLU A 161 -14.32 6.20 10.17
CA GLU A 161 -14.10 7.31 11.09
C GLU A 161 -14.72 8.58 10.49
N GLN A 162 -15.21 9.45 11.35
CA GLN A 162 -15.74 10.75 10.96
C GLN A 162 -15.43 11.76 12.06
N PHE A 163 -14.93 12.94 11.68
CA PHE A 163 -14.73 14.05 12.61
C PHE A 163 -14.91 15.38 11.89
N THR A 164 -15.24 16.42 12.65
CA THR A 164 -15.51 17.77 12.14
C THR A 164 -14.40 18.71 12.57
N VAL A 165 -13.92 19.50 11.62
CA VAL A 165 -12.86 20.50 11.79
C VAL A 165 -13.41 21.85 11.38
N GLY A 166 -13.20 22.88 12.20
CA GLY A 166 -13.82 24.19 12.00
C GLY A 166 -15.21 24.27 12.64
N GLY A 167 -15.52 25.43 13.20
CA GLY A 167 -16.64 25.63 14.13
C GLY A 167 -16.16 25.58 15.58
N LYS A 168 -16.14 26.74 16.23
CA LYS A 168 -15.84 26.89 17.65
C LYS A 168 -17.00 26.28 18.46
N GLU A 169 -16.98 24.97 18.73
CA GLU A 169 -17.61 24.35 19.91
C GLU A 169 -17.25 22.87 20.02
N GLU A 170 -16.88 22.48 21.24
CA GLU A 170 -16.66 21.12 21.71
C GLU A 170 -17.78 20.16 21.26
N ALA A 171 -17.44 19.15 20.47
CA ALA A 171 -18.20 17.90 20.44
C ALA A 171 -17.47 16.88 21.32
N ALA A 172 -17.66 17.03 22.62
CA ALA A 172 -17.56 15.93 23.57
C ALA A 172 -18.43 14.77 23.06
N ALA A 173 -17.78 13.73 22.51
CA ALA A 173 -18.36 12.39 22.44
C ALA A 173 -17.69 11.55 23.51
N GLU A 174 -17.96 11.93 24.75
CA GLU A 174 -17.92 11.05 25.91
C GLU A 174 -18.88 9.88 25.64
N GLN A 175 -18.36 8.79 25.09
CA GLN A 175 -19.01 7.48 25.19
C GLN A 175 -18.46 6.75 26.40
N VAL A 176 -18.93 7.16 27.58
CA VAL A 176 -18.95 6.30 28.77
C VAL A 176 -19.96 5.20 28.50
N PRO A 177 -19.57 3.91 28.44
CA PRO A 177 -20.55 2.84 28.38
C PRO A 177 -21.24 2.73 29.74
N LYS A 178 -22.55 2.94 29.75
CA LYS A 178 -23.45 2.49 30.83
C LYS A 178 -23.25 0.98 31.05
N LYS A 179 -22.89 0.59 32.27
CA LYS A 179 -23.47 -0.57 32.92
C LYS A 179 -23.44 -0.44 34.43
#